data_AF-A0A2D6RKG0-F1
#
_entry.id   AF-A0A2D6RKG0-F1
#
_cell.length_a   1.000
_cell.length_b   1.000
_cell.length_c   1.000
_cell.angle_alpha   90.00
_cell.angle_beta   90.00
_cell.angle_gamma   90.00
#
_symmetry.space_group_name_H-M   'P 1'
#
loop_
_entity.id
_entity.type
_entity.pdbx_description
1 polymer ?
#
loop_
_entity_poly.entity_id
_entity_poly.type
_entity_poly.pdbx_seq_one_letter_code
_entity_poly.pdbx_strand_id
1 'polypeptide(L)'
;MKIGIIAILVLLLVLSGCKGYSDLNDFSKNEKEYSLEEGEQKLKETICESDIYNCADFETQSEAQEMMDLCGGIDNDIHELDEESNGIACEDLPLS
;
A
#
# COMPACT_ATOMS: atom_id res chain seq x y z
N MET A 1 15.77 -20.06 -28.01
CA MET A 1 17.21 -20.01 -27.64
C MET A 1 17.88 -18.78 -28.24
N LYS A 2 17.80 -17.63 -27.57
CA LYS A 2 18.59 -16.40 -27.88
C LYS A 2 19.08 -15.71 -26.58
N ILE A 3 19.06 -16.45 -25.47
CA ILE A 3 19.32 -15.96 -24.11
C ILE A 3 20.83 -15.81 -23.85
N GLY A 4 21.70 -16.39 -24.70
CA GLY A 4 23.15 -16.43 -24.47
C GLY A 4 23.97 -15.19 -24.85
N ILE A 5 23.47 -14.31 -25.74
CA ILE A 5 24.29 -13.19 -26.26
C ILE A 5 24.12 -11.91 -25.42
N ILE A 6 22.91 -11.68 -24.88
CA ILE A 6 22.57 -10.45 -24.15
C ILE A 6 23.25 -10.41 -22.77
N ALA A 7 23.34 -11.55 -22.08
CA ALA A 7 24.00 -11.65 -20.77
C ALA A 7 25.51 -11.33 -20.82
N ILE A 8 26.18 -11.64 -21.93
CA ILE A 8 27.62 -11.39 -22.12
C ILE A 8 27.88 -9.89 -22.33
N LEU A 9 26.98 -9.17 -22.99
CA LEU A 9 27.11 -7.74 -23.24
C LEU A 9 26.92 -6.89 -21.96
N VAL A 10 26.02 -7.33 -21.08
CA VAL A 10 25.76 -6.64 -19.80
C VAL A 10 26.93 -6.85 -18.81
N LEU A 11 27.54 -8.03 -18.80
CA LEU A 11 28.72 -8.31 -17.97
C LEU A 11 29.92 -7.39 -18.30
N LEU A 12 30.04 -6.97 -19.57
CA LEU A 12 31.11 -6.08 -20.02
C LEU A 12 30.89 -4.61 -19.62
N LEU A 13 29.65 -4.15 -19.51
CA LEU A 13 29.33 -2.76 -19.17
C LEU A 13 29.51 -2.45 -17.67
N VAL A 14 29.44 -3.47 -16.80
CA VAL A 14 29.54 -3.30 -15.33
C VAL A 14 30.98 -3.07 -14.84
N LEU A 15 32.01 -3.38 -15.65
CA LEU A 15 33.41 -3.20 -15.25
C LEU A 15 33.92 -1.75 -15.38
N SER A 16 33.19 -0.85 -16.04
CA SER A 16 33.59 0.55 -16.24
C SER A 16 32.89 1.49 -15.25
N GLY A 17 33.20 1.31 -13.97
CA GLY A 17 32.48 1.89 -12.84
C GLY A 17 32.18 3.39 -12.87
N CYS A 18 31.00 3.73 -12.36
CA CYS A 18 30.76 4.90 -11.52
C CYS A 18 30.12 4.40 -10.22
N LYS A 19 30.81 4.65 -9.12
CA LYS A 19 30.43 4.25 -7.77
C LYS A 19 29.54 5.37 -7.19
N GLY A 20 28.32 5.03 -6.77
CA GLY A 20 27.48 5.92 -5.95
C GLY A 20 26.07 6.15 -6.50
N TYR A 21 25.21 5.14 -6.37
CA TYR A 21 23.75 5.35 -6.38
C TYR A 21 23.17 4.50 -5.25
N SER A 22 23.12 5.11 -4.07
CA SER A 22 22.44 4.57 -2.90
C SER A 22 21.21 5.46 -2.72
N ASP A 23 20.04 4.83 -2.56
CA ASP A 23 18.70 5.41 -2.41
C ASP A 23 17.87 5.61 -3.70
N LEU A 24 17.87 4.58 -4.56
CA LEU A 24 16.73 4.31 -5.46
C LEU A 24 16.48 2.80 -5.65
N ASN A 25 16.78 2.02 -4.62
CA ASN A 25 16.01 0.81 -4.34
C ASN A 25 14.78 1.32 -3.58
N ASP A 26 13.70 1.70 -4.26
CA ASP A 26 12.57 0.77 -4.31
C ASP A 26 11.64 1.02 -5.51
N PHE A 27 12.18 1.32 -6.70
CA PHE A 27 11.33 1.52 -7.88
C PHE A 27 11.95 1.05 -9.19
N SER A 28 12.55 -0.15 -9.21
CA SER A 28 12.95 -0.75 -10.50
C SER A 28 13.14 -2.27 -10.44
N LYS A 29 12.11 -3.00 -10.01
CA LYS A 29 11.90 -4.39 -10.43
C LYS A 29 10.41 -4.70 -10.50
N ASN A 30 9.74 -4.26 -11.57
CA ASN A 30 8.67 -5.02 -12.21
C ASN A 30 8.24 -4.32 -13.50
N GLU A 31 8.83 -4.70 -14.63
CA GLU A 31 8.09 -4.74 -15.90
C GLU A 31 7.13 -5.93 -15.85
N LYS A 32 6.21 -5.93 -14.87
CA LYS A 32 5.03 -6.76 -14.93
C LYS A 32 3.93 -5.86 -15.42
N GLU A 33 3.26 -6.29 -16.48
CA GLU A 33 1.86 -6.02 -16.70
C GLU A 33 1.17 -5.90 -15.34
N TYR A 34 0.86 -4.67 -14.92
CA TYR A 34 0.26 -4.36 -13.64
C TYR A 34 -1.18 -4.87 -13.69
N SER A 35 -1.36 -6.12 -13.32
CA SER A 35 -2.66 -6.72 -13.09
C SER A 35 -3.32 -6.00 -11.92
N LEU A 36 -4.52 -5.47 -12.13
CA LEU A 36 -5.31 -4.66 -11.19
C LEU A 36 -5.42 -5.28 -9.79
N GLU A 37 -5.23 -6.60 -9.66
CA GLU A 37 -5.35 -7.35 -8.42
C GLU A 37 -4.14 -7.25 -7.46
N GLU A 38 -2.91 -6.96 -7.92
CA GLU A 38 -1.76 -6.82 -7.00
C GLU A 38 -1.61 -5.41 -6.41
N GLY A 39 -2.27 -4.41 -7.01
CA GLY A 39 -2.25 -3.02 -6.57
C GLY A 39 -3.08 -2.75 -5.32
N GLU A 40 -4.25 -3.38 -5.26
CA GLU A 40 -5.23 -3.17 -4.19
C GLU A 40 -4.72 -3.70 -2.85
N GLN A 41 -4.01 -4.84 -2.87
CA GLN A 41 -3.43 -5.40 -1.65
C GLN A 41 -2.29 -4.55 -1.09
N LYS A 42 -1.43 -3.99 -1.96
CA LYS A 42 -0.36 -3.10 -1.52
C LYS A 42 -0.91 -1.78 -0.96
N LEU A 43 -1.99 -1.26 -1.56
CA LEU A 43 -2.67 -0.08 -1.05
C LEU A 43 -3.25 -0.33 0.35
N LYS A 44 -3.95 -1.47 0.53
CA LYS A 44 -4.49 -1.87 1.83
C LYS A 44 -3.40 -1.97 2.90
N GLU A 45 -2.27 -2.63 2.59
CA GLU A 45 -1.14 -2.76 3.53
C GLU A 45 -0.63 -1.38 3.95
N THR A 46 -0.38 -0.48 2.98
CA THR A 46 0.10 0.88 3.29
C THR A 46 -0.89 1.69 4.12
N ILE A 47 -2.20 1.57 3.87
CA ILE A 47 -3.20 2.31 4.63
C ILE A 47 -3.26 1.81 6.07
N CYS A 48 -3.24 0.49 6.27
CA CYS A 48 -3.41 -0.12 7.60
C CYS A 48 -2.11 -0.25 8.40
N GLU A 49 -1.02 0.39 7.97
CA GLU A 49 0.28 0.43 8.66
C GLU A 49 0.44 1.64 9.58
N SER A 50 -0.40 2.66 9.43
CA SER A 50 -0.30 3.90 10.21
C SER A 50 -1.65 4.58 10.38
N ASP A 51 -1.81 5.28 11.50
CA ASP A 51 -2.94 6.16 11.74
C ASP A 51 -2.90 7.40 10.82
N ILE A 52 -3.74 7.42 9.77
CA ILE A 52 -3.78 8.48 8.76
C ILE A 52 -5.19 8.97 8.41
N TYR A 53 -6.23 8.32 8.95
CA TYR A 53 -7.63 8.68 8.72
C TYR A 53 -8.31 8.97 10.05
N ASN A 54 -9.27 9.87 10.03
CA ASN A 54 -10.14 10.19 11.15
C ASN A 54 -11.58 10.37 10.67
N CYS A 55 -12.54 10.48 11.59
CA CYS A 55 -13.96 10.62 11.23
C CYS A 55 -14.28 11.85 10.35
N ALA A 56 -13.47 12.91 10.37
CA ALA A 56 -13.71 14.08 9.52
C ALA A 56 -13.30 13.87 8.05
N ASP A 57 -12.61 12.76 7.75
CA ASP A 57 -12.24 12.38 6.39
C ASP A 57 -13.38 11.66 5.63
N PHE A 58 -14.48 11.32 6.31
CA PHE A 58 -15.61 10.59 5.75
C PHE A 58 -16.88 11.45 5.76
N GLU A 59 -17.72 11.29 4.73
CA GLU A 59 -19.02 11.96 4.68
C GLU A 59 -20.08 11.18 5.45
N THR A 60 -19.93 9.86 5.52
CA THR A 60 -20.90 8.94 6.13
C THR A 60 -20.25 7.92 7.06
N GLN A 61 -21.03 7.45 8.03
CA GLN A 61 -20.67 6.37 8.95
C GLN A 61 -20.34 5.08 8.18
N SER A 62 -21.07 4.79 7.10
CA SER A 62 -20.84 3.60 6.27
C SER A 62 -19.45 3.61 5.63
N GLU A 63 -18.98 4.76 5.11
CA GLU A 63 -17.64 4.89 4.53
C GLU A 63 -16.53 4.69 5.59
N ALA A 64 -16.71 5.27 6.78
CA ALA A 64 -15.78 5.09 7.89
C ALA A 64 -15.73 3.62 8.34
N GLN A 65 -16.89 2.95 8.40
CA GLN A 65 -16.99 1.54 8.75
C GLN A 65 -16.25 0.65 7.74
N GLU A 66 -16.38 0.92 6.44
CA GLU A 66 -15.67 0.18 5.41
C GLU A 66 -14.15 0.30 5.56
N MET A 67 -13.65 1.48 5.92
CA MET A 67 -12.23 1.70 6.18
C MET A 67 -11.75 0.93 7.42
N MET A 68 -12.51 0.98 8.52
CA MET A 68 -12.18 0.21 9.73
C MET A 68 -12.17 -1.31 9.42
N ASP A 69 -13.19 -1.82 8.75
CA ASP A 69 -13.30 -3.22 8.35
C ASP A 69 -12.16 -3.64 7.41
N LEU A 70 -11.75 -2.74 6.50
CA LEU A 70 -10.61 -2.97 5.61
C LEU A 70 -9.34 -3.25 6.42
N CYS A 71 -9.11 -2.52 7.51
CA CYS A 71 -7.93 -2.71 8.36
C CYS A 71 -8.04 -3.82 9.40
N GLY A 72 -9.18 -4.52 9.48
CA GLY A 72 -9.37 -5.64 10.41
C GLY A 72 -10.49 -5.42 11.42
N GLY A 73 -11.26 -4.34 11.27
CA GLY A 73 -12.40 -4.00 12.13
C GLY A 73 -11.95 -3.66 13.55
N ILE A 74 -12.83 -3.94 14.51
CA ILE A 74 -12.60 -3.72 15.95
C ILE A 74 -11.32 -4.38 16.49
N ASP A 75 -10.87 -5.49 15.90
CA ASP A 75 -9.66 -6.20 16.34
C ASP A 75 -8.37 -5.46 15.92
N ASN A 76 -8.44 -4.53 14.96
CA ASN A 76 -7.31 -3.77 14.45
C ASN A 76 -7.74 -2.38 13.92
N ASP A 77 -8.40 -1.59 14.78
CA ASP A 77 -8.75 -0.19 14.48
C ASP A 77 -7.54 0.72 14.64
N ILE A 78 -6.64 0.68 13.65
CA ILE A 78 -5.40 1.49 13.65
C ILE A 78 -5.64 2.99 13.48
N HIS A 79 -6.81 3.37 12.95
CA HIS A 79 -7.20 4.74 12.67
C HIS A 79 -8.03 5.35 13.82
N GLU A 80 -8.28 4.58 14.89
CA GLU A 80 -9.08 4.99 16.04
C GLU A 80 -10.45 5.56 15.62
N LEU A 81 -11.07 4.95 14.60
CA LEU A 81 -12.39 5.38 14.09
C LEU A 81 -13.53 4.96 15.03
N ASP A 82 -13.31 3.98 15.90
CA ASP A 82 -14.23 3.51 16.93
C ASP A 82 -13.67 3.80 18.34
N GLU A 83 -13.82 5.05 18.77
CA GLU A 83 -13.33 5.53 20.07
C GLU A 83 -13.91 4.75 21.26
N GLU A 84 -15.13 4.23 21.13
CA GLU A 84 -15.80 3.45 22.17
C GLU A 84 -15.47 1.95 22.12
N SER A 85 -14.80 1.50 21.05
CA SER A 85 -14.46 0.10 20.78
C SER A 85 -15.68 -0.83 20.86
N ASN A 86 -16.80 -0.40 20.28
CA ASN A 86 -18.05 -1.17 20.26
C ASN A 86 -18.32 -1.88 18.92
N GLY A 87 -17.43 -1.70 17.95
CA GLY A 87 -17.46 -2.25 16.60
C GLY A 87 -18.09 -1.32 15.55
N ILE A 88 -18.44 -0.09 15.92
CA ILE A 88 -19.11 0.88 15.05
C ILE A 88 -18.21 2.11 14.88
N ALA A 89 -17.67 2.29 13.67
CA ALA A 89 -16.84 3.45 13.36
C ALA A 89 -17.69 4.72 13.29
N CYS A 90 -17.20 5.83 13.87
CA CYS A 90 -17.69 7.19 13.68
C CYS A 90 -19.22 7.34 13.79
N GLU A 91 -19.81 6.91 14.91
CA GLU A 91 -21.27 6.91 15.15
C GLU A 91 -21.95 8.28 15.02
N ASP A 92 -21.20 9.37 15.12
CA ASP A 92 -21.70 10.74 14.96
C ASP A 92 -21.98 11.13 13.49
N LEU A 93 -21.48 10.36 12.51
CA LEU A 93 -21.70 10.63 11.10
C LEU A 93 -23.08 10.14 10.62
N PRO A 94 -23.65 10.76 9.56
CA PRO A 94 -24.84 10.24 8.90
C PRO A 94 -24.64 8.83 8.35
N LEU A 95 -25.66 7.97 8.41
CA LEU A 95 -25.53 6.57 7.96
C LEU A 95 -25.28 6.39 6.45
N SER A 96 -25.79 7.29 5.60
CA SER A 96 -25.66 7.28 4.12
C SER A 96 -26.12 8.59 3.49
#